data_AF-A0A959S8P9-F1
#
_entry.id   AF-A0A959S8P9-F1
#
_cell.length_a   1.000
_cell.length_b   1.000
_cell.length_c   1.000
_cell.angle_alpha   90.00
_cell.angle_beta   90.00
_cell.angle_gamma   90.00
#
_symmetry.space_group_name_H-M   'P 1'
#
loop_
_entity.id
_entity.type
_entity.pdbx_description
1 polymer ?
#
loop_
_entity_poly.entity_id
_entity_poly.type
_entity_poly.pdbx_seq_one_letter_code
_entity_poly.pdbx_strand_id
1 'polypeptide(L)' 'MNVIFLLLTASTLVATVFLVAFIRAVRSGQYDDDRSPAVRMLHDPAPSRNIPTPDTPSEHVRANH' A
#
# COMPACT_ATOMS: atom_id res chain seq x y z
N MET A 1 42.16 7.58 30.61
CA MET A 1 41.20 8.44 29.87
C MET A 1 41.03 8.07 28.39
N ASN A 2 41.30 6.83 27.95
CA ASN A 2 41.06 6.42 26.55
C ASN A 2 39.62 5.95 26.29
N VAL A 3 38.97 5.40 27.33
CA VAL A 3 37.62 4.83 27.24
C VAL A 3 36.58 5.89 26.85
N ILE A 4 36.76 7.14 27.28
CA ILE A 4 35.85 8.24 26.93
C ILE A 4 35.83 8.47 25.42
N PHE A 5 37.00 8.45 24.76
CA PHE A 5 37.08 8.59 23.31
C PHE A 5 36.41 7.43 22.58
N LEU A 6 36.60 6.19 23.07
CA LEU A 6 35.93 5.01 22.52
C LEU A 6 34.40 5.14 22.60
N LEU A 7 33.87 5.51 23.77
CA LEU A 7 32.42 5.65 23.97
C LEU A 7 31.83 6.81 23.17
N LEU A 8 32.56 7.93 23.06
CA LEU A 8 32.15 9.09 22.26
C LEU A 8 32.03 8.70 20.77
N THR A 9 33.04 8.04 20.23
CA THR A 9 33.03 7.62 18.82
C THR A 9 31.96 6.55 18.57
N ALA A 10 31.86 5.55 19.43
CA ALA A 10 30.87 4.47 19.28
C ALA A 10 29.43 4.98 19.32
N SER A 11 29.09 5.83 20.31
CA SER A 11 27.74 6.41 20.41
C SER A 11 27.40 7.34 19.24
N THR A 12 28.34 8.19 18.83
CA THR A 12 28.15 9.09 17.69
C THR A 12 28.00 8.32 16.37
N LEU A 13 28.75 7.22 16.20
CA LEU A 13 28.64 6.36 15.02
C LEU A 13 27.23 5.74 14.92
N VAL A 14 26.75 5.13 16.01
CA VAL A 14 25.42 4.52 16.07
C VAL A 14 24.33 5.57 15.81
N ALA A 15 24.44 6.75 16.45
CA ALA A 15 23.49 7.84 16.25
C ALA A 15 23.46 8.32 14.79
N THR A 16 24.62 8.46 14.15
CA THR A 16 24.74 8.91 12.76
C THR A 16 24.17 7.88 11.79
N VAL A 17 24.47 6.59 11.99
CA VAL A 17 23.92 5.50 11.17
C VAL A 17 22.40 5.47 11.28
N PHE A 18 21.87 5.54 12.50
CA PHE A 18 20.43 5.56 12.74
C PHE A 18 19.76 6.78 12.08
N LEU A 19 20.34 7.96 12.23
CA LEU A 19 19.82 9.20 11.65
C LEU A 19 19.79 9.15 10.11
N VAL A 20 20.86 8.67 9.48
CA VAL A 20 20.91 8.53 8.01
C VAL A 20 19.89 7.51 7.51
N ALA A 21 19.77 6.36 8.18
CA ALA A 21 18.77 5.36 7.85
C ALA A 21 17.35 5.91 7.98
N PHE A 22 17.07 6.63 9.08
CA PHE A 22 15.79 7.28 9.32
C PHE A 22 15.44 8.30 8.22
N ILE A 23 16.37 9.19 7.88
CA ILE A 23 16.14 10.19 6.81
C ILE A 23 15.89 9.49 5.47
N ARG A 24 16.63 8.42 5.14
CA ARG A 24 16.42 7.67 3.90
C ARG A 24 15.04 7.00 3.86
N ALA A 25 14.58 6.42 4.97
CA ALA A 25 13.27 5.78 5.06
C ALA A 25 12.12 6.78 4.92
N VAL A 26 12.22 7.95 5.56
CA VAL A 26 11.18 9.00 5.43
C VAL A 26 11.15 9.56 4.00
N ARG A 27 12.31 9.70 3.35
CA ARG A 27 12.41 10.19 1.97
C ARG A 27 12.03 9.16 0.91
N SER A 28 11.98 7.86 1.23
CA SER A 28 11.69 6.81 0.25
C SER A 28 10.20 6.69 -0.12
N GLY A 29 9.37 7.69 0.21
CA GLY A 29 7.98 7.71 -0.21
C GLY A 29 7.13 6.62 0.43
N GLN A 30 7.53 6.08 1.59
CA GLN A 30 6.72 5.07 2.30
C GLN A 30 5.32 5.60 2.70
N TYR A 31 5.13 6.92 2.65
CA TYR A 31 3.87 7.63 2.86
C TYR A 31 3.12 7.96 1.56
N ASP A 32 3.58 7.51 0.38
CA ASP A 32 2.86 7.79 -0.88
C ASP A 32 1.56 6.97 -1.00
N ASP A 33 1.37 5.94 -0.16
CA ASP A 33 0.12 5.16 -0.08
C ASP A 33 -0.85 5.70 0.99
N ASP A 34 -1.03 7.03 1.00
CA ASP A 34 -1.97 7.73 1.89
C ASP A 34 -3.45 7.59 1.43
N ARG A 35 -3.68 6.91 0.30
CA ARG A 35 -5.03 6.70 -0.24
C ARG A 35 -5.61 5.40 0.31
N SER A 36 -6.35 5.54 1.41
CA SER A 36 -7.03 4.41 2.02
C SER A 36 -8.03 3.74 1.05
N PRO A 37 -8.22 2.41 1.15
CA PRO A 37 -9.19 1.68 0.33
C PRO A 37 -10.61 2.26 0.39
N ALA A 38 -11.01 2.80 1.54
CA ALA A 38 -12.32 3.40 1.73
C ALA A 38 -12.51 4.69 0.91
N VAL A 39 -11.48 5.54 0.83
CA VAL A 39 -11.51 6.77 0.00
C VAL A 39 -11.59 6.38 -1.48
N ARG A 40 -10.86 5.35 -1.89
CA ARG A 40 -10.94 4.82 -3.25
C ARG A 40 -12.35 4.32 -3.57
N MET A 41 -12.98 3.54 -2.70
CA MET A 41 -14.35 3.03 -2.93
C MET A 41 -15.45 4.11 -2.88
N LEU A 42 -15.24 5.21 -2.13
CA LEU A 42 -16.19 6.31 -2.04
C LEU A 42 -16.11 7.28 -3.23
N HIS A 43 -14.91 7.44 -3.80
CA HIS A 43 -14.66 8.38 -4.90
C HIS A 43 -14.53 7.71 -6.27
N ASP A 44 -14.23 6.42 -6.34
CA ASP A 44 -14.25 5.68 -7.60
C ASP A 44 -15.72 5.40 -7.95
N PRO A 45 -16.17 5.77 -9.17
CA PRO A 45 -17.50 5.41 -9.62
C PRO A 45 -17.62 3.88 -9.61
N ALA A 46 -18.78 3.39 -9.17
CA ALA A 46 -19.09 1.97 -9.23
C ALA A 46 -18.74 1.48 -10.64
N PRO A 47 -18.00 0.35 -10.79
CA PRO A 47 -17.69 -0.18 -12.10
C PRO A 47 -19.01 -0.25 -12.84
N SER A 48 -19.10 0.41 -14.01
CA SER A 48 -20.28 0.30 -14.87
C SER A 48 -20.52 -1.18 -14.98
N ARG A 49 -21.56 -1.64 -14.29
CA ARG A 49 -21.96 -3.02 -14.30
C ARG A 49 -22.37 -3.22 -15.75
N ASN A 50 -21.43 -3.67 -16.58
CA ASN A 50 -21.72 -4.59 -17.64
C ASN A 50 -22.32 -5.81 -16.93
N ILE A 51 -23.56 -5.64 -16.48
CA ILE A 51 -24.50 -6.74 -16.29
C ILE A 51 -24.38 -7.44 -17.64
N PRO A 52 -23.81 -8.65 -17.72
CA PRO A 52 -24.21 -9.51 -18.81
C PRO A 52 -25.71 -9.60 -18.59
N THR A 53 -26.49 -8.91 -19.43
CA THR A 53 -27.94 -9.08 -19.50
C THR A 53 -28.15 -10.58 -19.34
N PRO A 54 -28.94 -11.06 -18.36
CA PRO A 54 -29.15 -12.48 -18.22
C PRO A 54 -29.58 -12.95 -19.59
N ASP A 55 -28.71 -13.71 -20.27
CA ASP A 55 -29.02 -14.23 -21.57
C ASP A 55 -30.33 -14.96 -21.38
N THR A 56 -31.31 -14.44 -22.10
CA THR A 56 -32.70 -14.79 -22.01
C THR A 56 -32.80 -16.32 -21.93
N PRO A 57 -33.39 -16.93 -20.90
CA PRO A 57 -33.64 -18.37 -20.90
C PRO A 57 -34.80 -18.71 -21.86
N SER A 58 -34.63 -18.45 -23.15
CA SER A 58 -35.59 -18.78 -24.21
C SER A 58 -35.02 -19.83 -25.16
N GLU A 59 -34.32 -20.85 -24.67
CA GLU A 59 -34.00 -22.01 -25.52
C GLU A 59 -33.85 -23.37 -24.80
N HIS A 60 -34.24 -23.48 -23.53
CA HIS A 60 -34.25 -24.80 -22.87
C HIS A 60 -35.64 -25.30 -22.44
N VAL A 61 -36.73 -24.60 -22.82
CA VAL A 61 -38.12 -25.01 -22.49
C VAL A 61 -38.88 -25.61 -23.70
N ARG A 62 -38.26 -25.72 -24.89
CA ARG A 62 -38.94 -26.24 -26.11
C ARG A 62 -38.45 -27.58 -26.65
N ALA A 63 -37.57 -28.30 -25.94
CA ALA A 63 -37.12 -29.62 -26.40
C ALA A 63 -37.95 -30.80 -25.86
N ASN A 64 -38.80 -30.58 -24.86
CA ASN A 64 -39.61 -31.64 -24.25
C ASN A 64 -41.08 -31.19 -24.06
N HIS A 65 -41.81 -30.97 -25.15
CA HIS A 65 -43.22 -31.37 -25.21
C HIS A 65 -43.77 -31.42 -26.64
#